data_AF-A0A3D4B1S3-F1
#
_entry.id   AF-A0A3D4B1S3-F1
#
_cell.length_a   1.000
_cell.length_b   1.000
_cell.length_c   1.000
_cell.angle_alpha   90.00
_cell.angle_beta   90.00
_cell.angle_gamma   90.00
#
_symmetry.space_group_name_H-M   'P 1'
#
loop_
_entity.id
_entity.type
_entity.pdbx_description
1 polymer ?
#
loop_
_entity_poly.entity_id
_entity_poly.type
_entity_poly.pdbx_seq_one_letter_code
_entity_poly.pdbx_strand_id
1 'polypeptide(L)'
;MRSLVVVQYTLSIALMIGTGLMGQQLEYLLSKDLGYENENIVVVQAGSGGSWPLLERYRNALQDYDEIAGMVGVGYSFTRGGDRRSWQNADRVPREAWAFGVDYGYLNLMNMELVAGRDFSRDLTTDPTASLLVNEALVKEFDLQQPIGHKLVGWGDGFMEAPPVIIGVVRDFNFESLHVPVRPAI
;
A
#
# COMPACT_ATOMS: atom_id res chain seq x y z
N MET A 1 -13.05 30.02 -48.34
CA MET A 1 -14.03 29.01 -47.87
C MET A 1 -13.45 27.59 -47.82
N ARG A 2 -12.79 27.05 -48.86
CA ARG A 2 -12.26 25.67 -48.86
C ARG A 2 -11.21 25.38 -47.76
N SER A 3 -10.36 26.34 -47.40
CA SER A 3 -9.35 26.19 -46.33
C SER A 3 -9.95 26.09 -44.92
N LEU A 4 -11.05 26.81 -44.65
CA LEU A 4 -11.71 26.81 -43.34
C LEU A 4 -12.39 25.46 -43.05
N VAL A 5 -12.99 24.85 -44.08
CA VAL A 5 -13.64 23.53 -43.98
C VAL A 5 -12.61 22.43 -43.67
N VAL A 6 -11.43 22.50 -44.28
CA VAL A 6 -10.34 21.52 -44.02
C VAL A 6 -9.85 21.63 -42.57
N VAL A 7 -9.65 22.85 -42.05
CA VAL A 7 -9.22 23.04 -40.65
C VAL A 7 -10.27 22.52 -39.67
N GLN A 8 -11.54 22.80 -39.92
CA GLN A 8 -12.64 22.29 -39.08
C GLN A 8 -12.65 20.76 -39.04
N TYR A 9 -12.52 20.11 -40.19
CA TYR A 9 -12.54 18.65 -40.27
C TYR A 9 -11.33 18.01 -39.58
N THR A 10 -10.13 18.59 -39.76
CA THR A 10 -8.92 18.15 -39.07
C THR A 10 -9.05 18.29 -37.55
N LEU A 11 -9.61 19.41 -37.09
CA LEU A 11 -9.82 19.64 -35.65
C LEU A 11 -10.81 18.63 -35.06
N SER A 12 -11.90 18.32 -35.78
CA SER A 12 -12.87 17.30 -35.36
C SER A 12 -12.26 15.89 -35.30
N ILE A 13 -11.45 15.50 -36.29
CA ILE A 13 -10.75 14.21 -36.27
C ILE A 13 -9.74 14.15 -35.11
N ALA A 14 -8.97 15.23 -34.88
CA ALA A 14 -8.02 15.30 -33.77
C ALA A 14 -8.71 15.18 -32.40
N LEU A 15 -9.84 15.86 -32.21
CA LEU A 15 -10.67 15.74 -31.00
C LEU A 15 -11.20 14.31 -30.81
N MET A 16 -11.69 13.68 -31.88
CA MET A 16 -12.19 12.31 -31.83
C MET A 16 -11.11 11.30 -31.41
N ILE A 17 -9.91 11.42 -31.97
CA ILE A 17 -8.75 10.61 -31.56
C ILE A 17 -8.38 10.89 -30.10
N GLY A 18 -8.35 12.17 -29.70
CA GLY A 18 -8.04 12.56 -28.32
C GLY A 18 -9.00 11.97 -27.29
N THR A 19 -10.31 12.01 -27.55
CA THR A 19 -11.32 11.40 -26.68
C THR A 19 -11.19 9.88 -26.63
N GLY A 20 -10.91 9.22 -27.77
CA GLY A 20 -10.66 7.78 -27.81
C GLY A 20 -9.46 7.36 -26.96
N LEU A 21 -8.35 8.11 -27.05
CA LEU A 21 -7.16 7.86 -26.23
C LEU A 21 -7.41 8.11 -24.74
N MET A 22 -8.20 9.13 -24.38
CA MET A 22 -8.60 9.35 -22.99
C MET A 22 -9.47 8.19 -22.45
N GLY A 23 -10.38 7.66 -23.26
CA GLY A 23 -11.19 6.50 -22.91
C GLY A 23 -10.33 5.27 -22.60
N GLN A 24 -9.37 4.95 -23.49
CA GLN A 24 -8.43 3.85 -23.28
C GLN A 24 -7.55 4.05 -22.04
N GLN A 25 -7.12 5.29 -21.77
CA GLN A 25 -6.35 5.59 -20.55
C GLN A 25 -7.19 5.37 -19.29
N LEU A 26 -8.47 5.77 -19.29
CA LEU A 26 -9.35 5.56 -18.15
C LEU A 26 -9.61 4.07 -17.91
N GLU A 27 -9.87 3.32 -18.97
CA GLU A 27 -10.08 1.86 -18.88
C GLU A 27 -8.82 1.15 -18.39
N TYR A 28 -7.62 1.57 -18.85
CA TYR A 28 -6.36 1.06 -18.33
C TYR A 28 -6.17 1.37 -16.84
N LEU A 29 -6.51 2.57 -16.38
CA LEU A 29 -6.43 2.92 -14.95
C LEU A 29 -7.43 2.13 -14.09
N LEU A 30 -8.61 1.79 -14.63
CA LEU A 30 -9.64 1.05 -13.92
C LEU A 30 -9.40 -0.47 -13.91
N SER A 31 -8.73 -1.02 -14.91
CA SER A 31 -8.53 -2.48 -15.08
C SER A 31 -7.16 -2.98 -14.67
N LYS A 32 -6.21 -2.08 -14.36
CA LYS A 32 -4.87 -2.49 -13.96
C LYS A 32 -4.89 -3.16 -12.59
N ASP A 33 -4.29 -4.34 -12.51
CA ASP A 33 -4.04 -5.02 -11.24
C ASP A 33 -3.14 -4.15 -10.35
N LEU A 34 -3.71 -3.67 -9.25
CA LEU A 34 -3.02 -2.83 -8.28
C LEU A 34 -2.16 -3.66 -7.31
N GLY A 35 -2.26 -4.99 -7.33
CA GLY A 35 -1.65 -5.88 -6.33
C GLY A 35 -2.45 -5.95 -5.03
N TYR A 36 -3.64 -5.38 -5.00
CA TYR A 36 -4.63 -5.48 -3.92
C TYR A 36 -6.04 -5.22 -4.46
N GLU A 37 -7.05 -5.73 -3.76
CA GLU A 37 -8.45 -5.44 -4.03
C GLU A 37 -8.88 -4.17 -3.28
N ASN A 38 -9.53 -3.25 -4.00
CA ASN A 38 -10.07 -2.01 -3.43
C ASN A 38 -11.60 -1.89 -3.62
N GLU A 39 -12.20 -2.92 -4.21
CA GLU A 39 -13.64 -2.99 -4.44
C GLU A 39 -14.37 -3.23 -3.11
N ASN A 40 -15.48 -2.54 -2.90
CA ASN A 40 -16.31 -2.68 -1.68
C ASN A 40 -15.61 -2.34 -0.35
N ILE A 41 -14.52 -1.57 -0.38
CA ILE A 41 -13.82 -1.11 0.83
C ILE A 41 -14.32 0.27 1.26
N VAL A 42 -14.78 0.36 2.51
CA VAL A 42 -15.21 1.62 3.12
C VAL A 42 -14.20 2.08 4.16
N VAL A 43 -13.64 3.27 3.96
CA VAL A 43 -12.68 3.88 4.90
C VAL A 43 -13.41 4.83 5.84
N VAL A 44 -13.43 4.48 7.13
CA VAL A 44 -14.01 5.32 8.19
C VAL A 44 -12.88 6.00 8.96
N GLN A 45 -12.90 7.34 9.00
CA GLN A 45 -11.94 8.10 9.79
C GLN A 45 -12.33 8.06 11.27
N ALA A 46 -11.46 7.52 12.12
CA ALA A 46 -11.60 7.70 13.56
C ALA A 46 -11.36 9.18 13.90
N GLY A 47 -12.37 9.85 14.47
CA GLY A 47 -12.26 11.25 14.88
C GLY A 47 -11.23 11.48 16.00
N SER A 48 -11.19 12.70 16.54
CA SER A 48 -10.28 13.09 17.62
C SER A 48 -10.67 12.43 18.96
N GLY A 49 -10.30 11.16 19.16
CA GLY A 49 -10.60 10.43 20.40
C GLY A 49 -9.79 9.14 20.61
N GLY A 50 -8.86 8.82 19.71
CA GLY A 50 -8.10 7.58 19.72
C GLY A 50 -8.80 6.50 18.86
N SER A 51 -8.05 5.94 17.92
CA SER A 51 -8.56 5.01 16.89
C SER A 51 -8.81 3.60 17.41
N TRP A 52 -7.98 3.11 18.32
CA TRP A 52 -7.99 1.69 18.72
C TRP A 52 -9.18 1.27 19.60
N PRO A 53 -9.59 2.01 20.66
CA PRO A 53 -10.77 1.65 21.44
C PRO A 53 -12.07 1.76 20.64
N LEU A 54 -12.09 2.65 19.65
CA LEU A 54 -13.21 2.85 18.75
C LEU A 54 -13.30 1.71 17.71
N LEU A 55 -12.16 1.22 17.22
CA LEU A 55 -12.09 0.06 16.33
C LEU A 55 -12.76 -1.16 16.98
N GLU A 56 -12.44 -1.46 18.24
CA GLU A 56 -13.02 -2.63 18.92
C GLU A 56 -14.55 -2.48 19.11
N ARG A 57 -15.02 -1.25 19.35
CA ARG A 57 -16.47 -0.97 19.42
C ARG A 57 -17.16 -1.17 18.08
N TYR A 58 -16.55 -0.70 16.98
CA TYR A 58 -17.08 -0.96 15.65
C TYR A 58 -17.05 -2.45 15.32
N ARG A 59 -16.00 -3.17 15.71
CA ARG A 59 -15.87 -4.62 15.47
C ARG A 59 -17.00 -5.36 16.14
N ASN A 60 -17.25 -5.06 17.41
CA ASN A 60 -18.32 -5.67 18.18
C ASN A 60 -19.73 -5.25 17.72
N ALA A 61 -19.90 -4.03 17.20
CA ALA A 61 -21.19 -3.56 16.70
C ALA A 61 -21.52 -4.07 15.30
N LEU A 62 -20.50 -4.36 14.49
CA LEU A 62 -20.62 -4.76 13.09
C LEU A 62 -20.48 -6.28 12.89
N GLN A 63 -20.04 -7.03 13.91
CA GLN A 63 -19.88 -8.49 13.83
C GLN A 63 -21.18 -9.24 13.50
N ASP A 64 -22.34 -8.64 13.79
CA ASP A 64 -23.65 -9.26 13.54
C ASP A 64 -24.15 -9.07 12.10
N TYR A 65 -23.41 -8.33 11.26
CA TYR A 65 -23.73 -8.10 9.85
C TYR A 65 -22.88 -9.02 8.96
N ASP A 66 -23.49 -10.09 8.46
CA ASP A 66 -22.83 -11.06 7.58
C ASP A 66 -22.34 -10.44 6.26
N GLU A 67 -22.87 -9.28 5.86
CA GLU A 67 -22.42 -8.54 4.68
C GLU A 67 -21.03 -7.93 4.85
N ILE A 68 -20.51 -7.83 6.08
CA ILE A 68 -19.22 -7.23 6.38
C ILE A 68 -18.18 -8.34 6.51
N ALA A 69 -17.43 -8.57 5.43
CA ALA A 69 -16.40 -9.61 5.37
C ALA A 69 -15.25 -9.41 6.39
N GLY A 70 -15.00 -8.17 6.81
CA GLY A 70 -13.98 -7.88 7.81
C GLY A 70 -13.76 -6.40 8.07
N MET A 71 -13.01 -6.12 9.13
CA MET A 71 -12.60 -4.76 9.50
C MET A 71 -11.21 -4.79 10.11
N VAL A 72 -10.39 -3.80 9.76
CA VAL A 72 -9.00 -3.66 10.21
C VAL A 72 -8.69 -2.20 10.53
N GLY A 73 -7.82 -1.97 11.52
CA GLY A 73 -7.28 -0.65 11.79
C GLY A 73 -6.16 -0.28 10.82
N VAL A 74 -6.10 0.99 10.41
CA VAL A 74 -5.00 1.51 9.60
C VAL A 74 -4.60 2.88 10.15
N GLY A 75 -3.31 3.08 10.43
CA GLY A 75 -2.74 4.34 10.90
C GLY A 75 -2.45 5.30 9.75
N TYR A 76 -1.65 4.85 8.77
CA TYR A 76 -1.41 5.53 7.51
C TYR A 76 -1.83 4.58 6.39
N SER A 77 -2.92 4.92 5.70
CA SER A 77 -3.37 4.16 4.52
C SER A 77 -2.71 4.75 3.28
N PHE A 78 -2.26 3.90 2.35
CA PHE A 78 -1.77 4.37 1.06
C PHE A 78 -2.82 5.19 0.29
N THR A 79 -4.11 5.03 0.59
CA THR A 79 -5.16 5.86 -0.02
C THR A 79 -5.15 7.33 0.45
N ARG A 80 -4.34 7.68 1.46
CA ARG A 80 -4.19 9.04 1.99
C ARG A 80 -2.76 9.56 2.09
N GLY A 81 -1.80 8.78 1.60
CA GLY A 81 -0.36 9.08 1.69
C GLY A 81 0.29 8.35 2.87
N GLY A 82 1.46 7.75 2.61
CA GLY A 82 2.28 7.13 3.65
C GLY A 82 3.30 8.09 4.27
N ASP A 83 4.05 7.59 5.23
CA ASP A 83 5.20 8.29 5.81
C ASP A 83 6.48 7.74 5.16
N ARG A 84 7.42 8.60 4.78
CA ARG A 84 8.71 8.14 4.22
C ARG A 84 9.73 8.08 5.33
N ARG A 85 10.30 6.90 5.51
CA ARG A 85 11.26 6.63 6.59
C ARG A 85 12.58 6.15 6.02
N SER A 86 13.65 6.62 6.63
CA SER A 86 15.01 6.26 6.22
C SER A 86 15.45 5.00 6.94
N TRP A 87 15.87 4.01 6.17
CA TRP A 87 16.38 2.73 6.62
C TRP A 87 17.70 2.42 5.92
N GLN A 88 18.50 1.56 6.52
CA GLN A 88 19.77 1.12 5.96
C GLN A 88 19.57 -0.11 5.07
N ASN A 89 20.16 -0.09 3.88
CA ASN A 89 20.27 -1.29 3.03
C ASN A 89 21.37 -2.24 3.55
N ALA A 90 21.59 -3.35 2.84
CA ALA A 90 22.62 -4.34 3.19
C ALA A 90 24.03 -3.74 3.36
N ASP A 91 24.37 -2.70 2.59
CA ASP A 91 25.65 -1.96 2.65
C ASP A 91 25.67 -0.83 3.70
N ARG A 92 24.64 -0.73 4.55
CA ARG A 92 24.46 0.35 5.54
C ARG A 92 24.29 1.75 4.95
N VAL A 93 23.88 1.83 3.69
CA VAL A 93 23.55 3.08 3.02
C VAL A 93 22.09 3.44 3.30
N PRO A 94 21.81 4.68 3.77
CA PRO A 94 20.45 5.14 3.94
C PRO A 94 19.64 5.13 2.63
N ARG A 95 18.41 4.62 2.71
CA ARG A 95 17.41 4.53 1.66
C ARG A 95 16.04 4.83 2.25
N GLU A 96 15.17 5.46 1.48
CA GLU A 96 13.81 5.75 1.91
C GLU A 96 12.89 4.58 1.55
N ALA A 97 12.00 4.23 2.48
CA ALA A 97 10.88 3.34 2.22
C ALA A 97 9.60 4.00 2.73
N TRP A 98 8.50 3.73 2.04
CA TRP A 98 7.17 4.10 2.51
C TRP A 98 6.77 3.20 3.67
N ALA A 99 6.24 3.79 4.73
CA ALA A 99 5.80 3.08 5.91
C ALA A 99 4.29 3.22 6.10
N PHE A 100 3.63 2.08 6.25
CA PHE A 100 2.21 1.95 6.49
C PHE A 100 1.99 1.26 7.84
N GLY A 101 1.13 1.86 8.67
CA GLY A 101 0.72 1.24 9.93
C GLY A 101 -0.56 0.46 9.70
N VAL A 102 -0.50 -0.87 9.66
CA VAL A 102 -1.66 -1.74 9.41
C VAL A 102 -1.89 -2.69 10.58
N ASP A 103 -3.14 -3.06 10.81
CA ASP A 103 -3.54 -4.08 11.80
C ASP A 103 -3.39 -5.49 11.22
N TYR A 104 -3.46 -6.51 12.09
CA TYR A 104 -3.50 -7.91 11.63
C TYR A 104 -4.69 -8.17 10.71
N GLY A 105 -4.51 -9.04 9.72
CA GLY A 105 -5.54 -9.36 8.72
C GLY A 105 -5.74 -8.31 7.63
N TYR A 106 -4.94 -7.23 7.62
CA TYR A 106 -4.98 -6.24 6.55
C TYR A 106 -4.67 -6.85 5.18
N LEU A 107 -3.62 -7.68 5.07
CA LEU A 107 -3.29 -8.34 3.80
C LEU A 107 -4.45 -9.20 3.31
N ASN A 108 -5.11 -9.94 4.21
CA ASN A 108 -6.26 -10.77 3.87
C ASN A 108 -7.46 -9.93 3.41
N LEU A 109 -7.76 -8.82 4.11
CA LEU A 109 -8.86 -7.93 3.72
C LEU A 109 -8.62 -7.29 2.35
N MET A 110 -7.38 -6.93 2.05
CA MET A 110 -6.97 -6.30 0.80
C MET A 110 -6.63 -7.33 -0.30
N ASN A 111 -6.82 -8.62 -0.05
CA ASN A 111 -6.39 -9.74 -0.91
C ASN A 111 -4.95 -9.57 -1.46
N MET A 112 -4.01 -9.21 -0.58
CA MET A 112 -2.60 -9.06 -0.90
C MET A 112 -1.87 -10.40 -0.75
N GLU A 113 -1.02 -10.71 -1.72
CA GLU A 113 -0.30 -11.98 -1.76
C GLU A 113 0.99 -11.92 -0.92
N LEU A 114 1.15 -12.86 0.01
CA LEU A 114 2.40 -13.03 0.75
C LEU A 114 3.32 -13.98 -0.01
N VAL A 115 4.47 -13.47 -0.46
CA VAL A 115 5.48 -14.20 -1.25
C VAL A 115 6.38 -15.06 -0.34
N ALA A 116 6.68 -14.57 0.86
CA ALA A 116 7.52 -15.30 1.81
C ALA A 116 7.20 -14.93 3.27
N GLY A 117 7.50 -15.83 4.20
CA GLY A 117 7.36 -15.57 5.64
C GLY A 117 5.92 -15.72 6.15
N ARG A 118 5.48 -14.79 7.00
CA ARG A 118 4.14 -14.78 7.60
C ARG A 118 3.57 -13.36 7.68
N ASP A 119 2.23 -13.27 7.77
CA ASP A 119 1.52 -12.04 8.16
C ASP A 119 1.63 -11.78 9.68
N PHE A 120 1.17 -10.61 10.10
CA PHE A 120 0.99 -10.26 11.51
C PHE A 120 -0.03 -11.21 12.17
N SER A 121 0.27 -11.59 13.41
CA SER A 121 -0.61 -12.42 14.23
C SER A 121 -1.00 -11.68 15.51
N ARG A 122 -2.30 -11.75 15.83
CA ARG A 122 -2.85 -11.22 17.09
C ARG A 122 -2.25 -11.93 18.31
N ASP A 123 -1.85 -13.19 18.17
CA ASP A 123 -1.34 -14.01 19.26
C ASP A 123 0.12 -13.68 19.64
N LEU A 124 0.83 -12.93 18.78
CA LEU A 124 2.23 -12.58 18.97
C LEU A 124 2.36 -11.13 19.46
N THR A 125 2.67 -10.98 20.75
CA THR A 125 2.84 -9.66 21.40
C THR A 125 4.02 -8.84 20.87
N THR A 126 4.94 -9.47 20.14
CA THR A 126 6.10 -8.82 19.50
C THR A 126 5.76 -8.15 18.17
N ASP A 127 4.68 -8.56 17.53
CA ASP A 127 4.34 -8.09 16.18
C ASP A 127 4.09 -6.57 16.14
N PRO A 128 3.36 -5.96 17.08
CA PRO A 128 3.07 -4.52 17.05
C PRO A 128 4.29 -3.60 17.18
N THR A 129 5.42 -4.10 17.70
CA THR A 129 6.58 -3.26 18.06
C THR A 129 7.88 -3.64 17.37
N ALA A 130 8.03 -4.89 16.93
CA ALA A 130 9.31 -5.42 16.47
C ALA A 130 9.24 -6.20 15.15
N SER A 131 8.10 -6.23 14.46
CA SER A 131 7.92 -6.98 13.21
C SER A 131 7.54 -6.07 12.04
N LEU A 132 8.07 -6.37 10.86
CA LEU A 132 7.80 -5.66 9.61
C LEU A 132 7.39 -6.63 8.50
N LEU A 133 6.45 -6.20 7.68
CA LEU A 133 6.24 -6.75 6.35
C LEU A 133 6.94 -5.81 5.36
N VAL A 134 7.44 -6.35 4.25
CA VAL A 134 8.08 -5.53 3.20
C VAL A 134 7.61 -6.02 1.83
N ASN A 135 7.67 -5.17 0.80
CA ASN A 135 7.40 -5.64 -0.56
C ASN A 135 8.67 -6.14 -1.29
N GLU A 136 8.48 -6.79 -2.44
CA GLU A 136 9.55 -7.26 -3.30
C GLU A 136 10.48 -6.13 -3.76
N ALA A 137 9.93 -4.94 -4.05
CA ALA A 137 10.71 -3.77 -4.42
C ALA A 137 11.72 -3.35 -3.33
N LEU A 138 11.34 -3.42 -2.05
CA LEU A 138 12.25 -3.15 -0.93
C LEU A 138 13.37 -4.17 -0.89
N VAL A 139 13.05 -5.47 -0.94
CA VAL A 139 14.04 -6.56 -0.92
C VAL A 139 15.08 -6.36 -2.01
N LYS A 140 14.62 -5.96 -3.21
CA LYS A 140 15.49 -5.69 -4.37
C LYS A 140 16.33 -4.42 -4.21
N GLU A 141 15.73 -3.30 -3.80
CA GLU A 141 16.44 -2.02 -3.68
C GLU A 141 17.43 -2.01 -2.50
N PHE A 142 17.14 -2.79 -1.46
CA PHE A 142 17.98 -2.91 -0.27
C PHE A 142 19.04 -4.03 -0.40
N ASP A 143 19.05 -4.75 -1.52
CA ASP A 143 19.92 -5.90 -1.82
C ASP A 143 19.89 -6.98 -0.72
N LEU A 144 18.68 -7.31 -0.25
CA LEU A 144 18.46 -8.28 0.81
C LEU A 144 18.40 -9.71 0.23
N GLN A 145 19.48 -10.47 0.43
CA GLN A 145 19.56 -11.87 -0.05
C GLN A 145 18.68 -12.84 0.77
N GLN A 146 18.56 -12.61 2.08
CA GLN A 146 17.72 -13.37 2.99
C GLN A 146 16.86 -12.39 3.79
N PRO A 147 15.71 -11.94 3.25
CA PRO A 147 14.92 -10.88 3.86
C PRO A 147 14.25 -11.33 5.16
N ILE A 148 13.72 -12.56 5.22
CA ILE A 148 13.02 -13.06 6.42
C ILE A 148 14.02 -13.23 7.57
N GLY A 149 13.70 -12.65 8.73
CA GLY A 149 14.57 -12.63 9.91
C GLY A 149 15.64 -11.53 9.88
N HIS A 150 15.75 -10.77 8.79
CA HIS A 150 16.68 -9.64 8.70
C HIS A 150 16.20 -8.48 9.58
N LYS A 151 17.13 -7.85 10.30
CA LYS A 151 16.87 -6.67 11.13
C LYS A 151 17.07 -5.41 10.32
N LEU A 152 16.01 -4.63 10.14
CA LEU A 152 16.07 -3.33 9.47
C LEU A 152 16.52 -2.27 10.49
N VAL A 153 17.58 -1.55 10.15
CA VAL A 153 18.22 -0.52 10.99
C VAL A 153 17.95 0.85 10.37
N GLY A 154 17.77 1.89 11.19
CA GLY A 154 17.58 3.27 10.73
C GLY A 154 16.46 3.97 11.48
N TRP A 155 15.25 3.95 10.93
CA TRP A 155 14.13 4.65 11.56
C TRP A 155 13.79 4.03 12.91
N GLY A 156 13.74 4.88 13.95
CA GLY A 156 13.49 4.44 15.32
C GLY A 156 14.75 3.97 16.07
N ASP A 157 15.93 3.95 15.44
CA ASP A 157 17.20 3.67 16.12
C ASP A 157 17.40 4.66 17.28
N GLY A 158 17.58 4.13 18.49
CA GLY A 158 17.73 4.91 19.72
C GLY A 158 16.41 5.24 20.44
N PHE A 159 15.25 5.03 19.81
CA PHE A 159 13.93 5.12 20.44
C PHE A 159 13.30 3.74 20.67
N MET A 160 13.64 2.76 19.84
CA MET A 160 13.22 1.37 19.99
C MET A 160 14.27 0.56 20.76
N GLU A 161 13.80 -0.42 21.56
CA GLU A 161 14.68 -1.32 22.33
C GLU A 161 15.56 -2.19 21.43
N ALA A 162 15.08 -2.52 20.22
CA ALA A 162 15.82 -3.25 19.22
C ALA A 162 15.34 -2.88 17.80
N PRO A 163 16.20 -3.03 16.78
CA PRO A 163 15.77 -2.89 15.39
C PRO A 163 14.70 -3.92 15.04
N PRO A 164 13.64 -3.53 14.31
CA PRO A 164 12.57 -4.45 13.95
C PRO A 164 13.02 -5.46 12.90
N VAL A 165 12.32 -6.60 12.86
CA VAL A 165 12.65 -7.77 12.05
C VAL A 165 11.64 -7.93 10.92
N ILE A 166 12.13 -8.19 9.70
CA ILE A 166 11.28 -8.54 8.58
C ILE A 166 10.72 -9.96 8.81
N ILE A 167 9.40 -10.08 8.93
CA ILE A 167 8.68 -11.35 9.15
C ILE A 167 8.02 -11.89 7.89
N GLY A 168 7.84 -11.05 6.87
CA GLY A 168 7.18 -11.44 5.62
C GLY A 168 7.54 -10.52 4.46
N VAL A 169 7.45 -11.07 3.25
CA VAL A 169 7.56 -10.35 1.99
C VAL A 169 6.23 -10.44 1.26
N VAL A 170 5.65 -9.30 0.93
CA VAL A 170 4.39 -9.15 0.19
C VAL A 170 4.71 -8.89 -1.27
N ARG A 171 3.87 -9.40 -2.18
CA ARG A 171 3.99 -9.13 -3.61
C ARG A 171 3.90 -7.63 -3.86
N ASP A 172 4.61 -7.15 -4.88
CA ASP A 172 4.56 -5.74 -5.24
C ASP A 172 3.14 -5.24 -5.50
N PHE A 173 2.83 -4.09 -4.91
CA PHE A 173 1.53 -3.44 -5.00
C PHE A 173 1.68 -1.94 -5.29
N ASN A 174 0.71 -1.37 -6.00
CA ASN A 174 0.75 -0.02 -6.53
C ASN A 174 0.01 0.94 -5.60
N PHE A 175 0.76 1.60 -4.73
CA PHE A 175 0.24 2.60 -3.79
C PHE A 175 0.50 4.06 -4.22
N GLU A 176 1.24 4.28 -5.31
CA GLU A 176 1.49 5.59 -5.93
C GLU A 176 0.87 5.65 -7.35
N SER A 177 1.15 6.73 -8.08
CA SER A 177 0.79 6.85 -9.49
C SER A 177 1.33 5.66 -10.30
N LEU A 178 0.47 5.07 -11.13
CA LEU A 178 0.79 3.94 -12.02
C LEU A 178 1.85 4.24 -13.08
N HIS A 179 2.30 5.50 -13.17
CA HIS A 179 3.41 5.94 -14.02
C HIS A 179 4.79 5.75 -13.38
N VAL A 180 4.83 5.46 -12.07
CA VAL A 180 6.08 5.25 -11.32
C VAL A 180 6.24 3.74 -11.08
N PRO A 181 7.46 3.19 -11.16
CA PRO A 181 7.73 1.84 -10.69
C PRO A 181 7.34 1.66 -9.22
N VAL A 182 6.93 0.45 -8.84
CA VAL A 182 6.61 0.13 -7.45
C VAL A 182 7.81 0.46 -6.55
N ARG A 183 7.56 1.24 -5.51
CA ARG A 183 8.58 1.72 -4.56
C ARG A 183 8.70 0.79 -3.36
N PRO A 184 9.84 0.81 -2.63
CA PRO A 184 9.97 0.13 -1.35
C PRO A 184 8.88 0.52 -0.36
N ALA A 185 8.21 -0.49 0.19
CA ALA A 185 7.15 -0.34 1.19
C ALA A 185 7.39 -1.27 2.38
N ILE A 186 6.97 -0.77 3.55
CA ILE A 186 7.02 -1.41 4.87
C ILE A 186 5.63 -1.28 5.51
#